data_AF-A0A7C5WAC8-F1
#
_entry.id   AF-A0A7C5WAC8-F1
#
_cell.length_a   1.000
_cell.length_b   1.000
_cell.length_c   1.000
_cell.angle_alpha   90.00
_cell.angle_beta   90.00
_cell.angle_gamma   90.00
#
_symmetry.space_group_name_H-M   'P 1'
#
loop_
_entity.id
_entity.type
_entity.pdbx_description
1 polymer ?
#
loop_
_entity_poly.entity_id
_entity_poly.type
_entity_poly.pdbx_seq_one_letter_code
_entity_poly.pdbx_strand_id
1 'polypeptide(L)' 'MLADAFIQYLAFEKRYSAHTITAYRNDLRQFSLYADSTYGITDLKDANYQVIRSWLAQLIQSGT' A
#
# COMPACT_ATOMS: atom_id res chain seq x y z
N MET A 1 5.30 5.97 11.05
CA MET A 1 5.27 4.48 10.91
C MET A 1 6.01 4.09 9.63
N LEU A 2 6.19 2.78 9.32
CA LEU A 2 6.95 2.33 8.12
C LEU A 2 6.45 2.98 6.82
N ALA A 3 5.12 3.07 6.66
CA ALA A 3 4.50 3.70 5.50
C ALA A 3 4.86 5.19 5.35
N ASP A 4 4.88 5.96 6.44
CA ASP A 4 5.25 7.38 6.39
C ASP A 4 6.72 7.58 6.01
N ALA A 5 7.61 6.75 6.56
CA ALA A 5 9.03 6.79 6.23
C ALA A 5 9.27 6.46 4.75
N PHE A 6 8.54 5.47 4.22
CA PHE A 6 8.59 5.15 2.80
C PHE A 6 8.08 6.30 1.92
N ILE A 7 6.98 6.96 2.30
CA ILE A 7 6.49 8.12 1.56
C ILE A 7 7.48 9.28 1.60
N GLN A 8 8.11 9.55 2.75
CA GLN A 8 9.16 10.56 2.85
C GLN A 8 10.34 10.24 1.95
N TYR A 9 10.76 8.97 1.90
CA TYR A 9 11.79 8.50 0.97
C TYR A 9 11.40 8.78 -0.50
N LEU A 10 10.17 8.47 -0.90
CA LEU A 10 9.70 8.75 -2.26
C LEU A 10 9.67 10.26 -2.56
N ALA A 11 9.28 11.08 -1.59
CA ALA A 11 9.13 12.52 -1.78
C ALA A 11 10.48 13.26 -1.82
N PHE A 12 11.42 12.90 -0.95
CA PHE A 12 12.67 13.66 -0.78
C PHE A 12 13.85 13.01 -1.50
N GLU A 13 13.99 11.68 -1.40
CA GLU A 13 15.12 10.96 -2.02
C GLU A 13 14.85 10.66 -3.49
N LYS A 14 13.65 10.15 -3.82
CA LYS A 14 13.25 9.89 -5.21
C LYS A 14 12.67 11.10 -5.92
N ARG A 15 12.30 12.16 -5.19
CA ARG A 15 11.75 13.42 -5.73
C ARG A 15 10.54 13.20 -6.64
N TYR A 16 9.68 12.23 -6.30
CA TYR A 16 8.47 11.99 -7.06
C TYR A 16 7.46 13.14 -6.92
N SER A 17 6.67 13.34 -7.97
CA SER A 17 5.66 14.41 -8.01
C SER A 17 4.62 14.26 -6.89
N ALA A 18 3.98 15.35 -6.50
CA ALA A 18 2.91 15.33 -5.50
C ALA A 18 1.77 14.36 -5.88
N HIS A 19 1.42 14.26 -7.17
CA HIS A 19 0.43 13.31 -7.66
C HIS A 19 0.89 11.86 -7.47
N THR A 20 2.14 11.56 -7.81
CA THR A 20 2.73 10.24 -7.59
C THR A 20 2.73 9.88 -6.10
N ILE A 21 3.16 10.80 -5.22
CA ILE A 21 3.13 10.59 -3.77
C ILE A 21 1.71 10.34 -3.26
N THR A 22 0.73 11.06 -3.79
CA THR A 22 -0.69 10.88 -3.43
C THR A 22 -1.19 9.51 -3.84
N ALA A 23 -0.85 9.04 -5.05
CA ALA A 23 -1.19 7.70 -5.52
C ALA A 23 -0.61 6.62 -4.59
N TYR A 24 0.69 6.69 -4.28
CA TYR A 24 1.34 5.75 -3.36
C TYR A 24 0.71 5.76 -1.96
N ARG A 25 0.34 6.93 -1.42
CA ARG A 25 -0.38 7.02 -0.13
C ARG A 25 -1.73 6.32 -0.19
N ASN A 26 -2.46 6.50 -1.29
CA ASN A 26 -3.76 5.88 -1.48
C ASN A 26 -3.63 4.36 -1.58
N ASP A 27 -2.66 3.87 -2.35
CA ASP A 27 -2.39 2.43 -2.51
C ASP A 27 -2.04 1.78 -1.18
N LEU A 28 -1.13 2.38 -0.40
CA LEU A 28 -0.74 1.88 0.93
C LEU A 28 -1.92 1.87 1.90
N ARG A 29 -2.79 2.88 1.86
CA ARG A 29 -4.00 2.92 2.69
C ARG A 29 -4.98 1.83 2.29
N GLN A 30 -5.26 1.68 1.00
CA GLN A 30 -6.17 0.64 0.49
C GLN A 30 -5.64 -0.76 0.83
N PHE A 31 -4.35 -0.99 0.62
CA PHE A 31 -3.72 -2.26 0.98
C PHE A 31 -3.79 -2.54 2.48
N SER A 32 -3.53 -1.55 3.33
CA SER A 32 -3.64 -1.70 4.79
C SER A 32 -5.06 -2.07 5.22
N LEU A 33 -6.08 -1.44 4.64
CA LEU A 33 -7.49 -1.77 4.92
C LEU A 33 -7.84 -3.18 4.43
N TYR A 34 -7.35 -3.58 3.26
CA TYR A 34 -7.55 -4.92 2.73
C TYR A 34 -6.88 -5.99 3.60
N ALA A 35 -5.64 -5.76 4.00
CA ALA A 35 -4.86 -6.68 4.83
C ALA A 35 -5.50 -6.89 6.20
N ASP A 36 -6.00 -5.83 6.82
CA ASP A 36 -6.74 -5.90 8.08
C ASP A 36 -8.08 -6.63 7.90
N SER A 37 -8.92 -6.18 6.97
CA SER A 37 -10.27 -6.75 6.79
C SER A 37 -10.29 -8.20 6.31
N THR A 38 -9.30 -8.64 5.52
CA THR A 38 -9.27 -9.98 4.92
C THR A 38 -8.41 -10.97 5.71
N TYR A 39 -7.36 -10.48 6.36
CA TYR A 39 -6.36 -11.33 7.03
C TYR A 39 -6.11 -10.98 8.50
N GLY A 40 -6.72 -9.91 9.04
CA GLY A 40 -6.48 -9.41 10.39
C GLY A 40 -5.08 -8.81 10.59
N ILE A 41 -4.39 -8.46 9.50
CA ILE A 41 -3.03 -7.92 9.54
C ILE A 41 -3.09 -6.41 9.76
N THR A 42 -2.68 -5.98 10.96
CA THR A 42 -2.70 -4.56 11.36
C THR A 42 -1.34 -3.87 11.20
N ASP A 43 -0.23 -4.61 11.17
CA ASP A 43 1.10 -4.10 10.78
C ASP A 43 1.47 -4.61 9.38
N LEU A 44 1.75 -3.68 8.47
CA LEU A 44 2.18 -3.98 7.10
C LEU A 44 3.48 -4.80 7.05
N LYS A 45 4.28 -4.85 8.11
CA LYS A 45 5.47 -5.71 8.21
C LYS A 45 5.13 -7.20 8.23
N ASP A 46 3.93 -7.55 8.69
CA ASP A 46 3.47 -8.94 8.76
C ASP A 46 2.86 -9.40 7.44
N ALA A 47 2.64 -8.48 6.49
CA ALA A 47 2.16 -8.81 5.16
C ALA A 47 3.25 -9.50 4.35
N ASN A 48 2.95 -10.72 3.88
CA ASN A 48 3.83 -11.48 3.00
C ASN A 48 3.40 -11.37 1.52
N TYR A 49 4.19 -11.99 0.65
CA TYR A 49 3.95 -11.99 -0.80
C TYR A 49 2.54 -12.50 -1.19
N GLN A 50 2.00 -13.46 -0.45
CA GLN A 50 0.68 -14.03 -0.74
C GLN A 50 -0.45 -13.03 -0.48
N VAL A 51 -0.36 -12.23 0.59
CA VAL A 51 -1.32 -11.17 0.90
C VAL A 51 -1.32 -10.11 -0.20
N ILE A 52 -0.12 -9.68 -0.63
CA ILE A 52 0.04 -8.70 -1.72
C ILE A 52 -0.58 -9.22 -3.03
N ARG A 53 -0.28 -10.48 -3.39
CA ARG A 53 -0.86 -11.12 -4.59
C ARG A 53 -2.38 -11.21 -4.55
N SER A 54 -2.94 -11.53 -3.40
CA SER A 54 -4.39 -11.60 -3.23
C SER A 54 -5.04 -10.23 -3.39
N TRP A 55 -4.40 -9.18 -2.86
CA TRP A 55 -4.86 -7.80 -3.04
C TRP A 55 -4.85 -7.39 -4.52
N LEU A 56 -3.77 -7.68 -5.26
CA LEU A 56 -3.71 -7.41 -6.70
C LEU A 56 -4.81 -8.15 -7.48
N ALA A 57 -5.09 -9.41 -7.12
CA ALA A 57 -6.17 -10.18 -7.72
C ALA A 57 -7.55 -9.58 -7.40
N GLN A 58 -7.74 -9.05 -6.18
CA GLN A 58 -8.94 -8.33 -5.80
C GLN A 58 -9.10 -7.06 -6.66
N LEU A 59 -8.06 -6.24 -6.79
CA LEU A 59 -8.09 -5.01 -7.60
C LEU A 59 -8.52 -5.28 -9.05
N ILE A 60 -7.96 -6.34 -9.67
CA ILE A 60 -8.32 -6.77 -11.03
C ILE A 60 -9.80 -7.18 -11.11
N GLN A 61 -10.31 -7.92 -10.13
CA GLN A 61 -11.72 -8.34 -10.10
C GLN A 61 -12.67 -7.17 -9.86
N SER A 62 -12.28 -6.20 -9.03
CA SER A 62 -13.10 -5.02 -8.73
C SER A 62 -13.13 -3.98 -9.86
N GLY A 63 -12.42 -4.22 -10.98
CA GLY A 63 -12.55 -3.42 -12.21
C GLY A 63 -12.37 -1.92 -11.98
N THR A 64 -11.14 -1.50 -11.66
CA THR A 64 -10.72 -0.11 -11.90
C THR A 64 -10.08 -0.02 -13.28
#